data_AF-A0A923ZCF3-F1
#
_entry.id   AF-A0A923ZCF3-F1
#
_cell.length_a   1.000
_cell.length_b   1.000
_cell.length_c   1.000
_cell.angle_alpha   90.00
_cell.angle_beta   90.00
_cell.angle_gamma   90.00
#
_symmetry.space_group_name_H-M   'P 1'
#
loop_
_entity.id
_entity.type
_entity.pdbx_description
1 polymer ?
#
loop_
_entity_poly.entity_id
_entity_poly.type
_entity_poly.pdbx_seq_one_letter_code
_entity_poly.pdbx_strand_id
1 'polypeptide(L)' 'MDDMLKDFVVEALELATNVEEHLLSLERNPGDLNTLNAVFRSFHTIKGGAGFMNLPAMVSACHLTENLFDAL' A
#
# COMPACT_ATOMS: atom_id res chain seq x y z
N MET A 1 15.89 -16.61 2.67
CA MET A 1 14.87 -16.21 1.67
C MET A 1 13.50 -16.30 2.31
N ASP A 2 13.16 -17.44 2.92
CA ASP A 2 11.91 -17.60 3.66
C ASP A 2 11.71 -16.60 4.80
N ASP A 3 12.76 -16.25 5.55
CA ASP A 3 12.61 -15.29 6.66
C ASP A 3 12.39 -13.85 6.15
N MET A 4 13.07 -13.43 5.08
CA MET A 4 12.81 -12.12 4.46
C MET A 4 11.40 -12.04 3.86
N LEU A 5 10.90 -13.15 3.30
CA LEU A 5 9.54 -13.21 2.79
C LEU A 5 8.51 -13.11 3.94
N LYS A 6 8.78 -13.76 5.08
CA LYS A 6 7.92 -13.63 6.27
C LYS A 6 7.92 -12.20 6.80
N ASP A 7 9.10 -11.57 6.92
CA ASP A 7 9.22 -10.18 7.37
C ASP A 7 8.45 -9.24 6.43
N PHE A 8 8.59 -9.43 5.11
CA PHE A 8 7.81 -8.68 4.12
C PHE A 8 6.31 -8.89 4.28
N VAL A 9 5.84 -10.13 4.48
CA VAL A 9 4.41 -10.41 4.66
C VAL A 9 3.87 -9.75 5.92
N VAL A 10 4.63 -9.76 7.02
CA VAL A 10 4.25 -9.08 8.26
C VAL A 10 4.14 -7.57 8.04
N GLU A 11 5.17 -6.94 7.48
CA GLU A 11 5.16 -5.49 7.18
C GLU A 11 4.02 -5.11 6.22
N ALA A 12 3.80 -5.89 5.16
CA ALA A 12 2.74 -5.63 4.19
C ALA A 12 1.34 -5.71 4.83
N LEU A 13 1.13 -6.63 5.78
CA LEU A 13 -0.14 -6.75 6.51
C LEU A 13 -0.35 -5.60 7.51
N GLU A 14 0.69 -5.13 8.17
CA GLU A 14 0.63 -3.93 9.02
C GLU A 14 0.28 -2.69 8.19
N LEU A 15 0.93 -2.50 7.05
CA LEU A 15 0.63 -1.42 6.12
C LEU A 15 -0.80 -1.52 5.58
N ALA A 16 -1.29 -2.72 5.25
CA ALA A 16 -2.65 -2.95 4.79
C ALA A 16 -3.69 -2.59 5.88
N THR A 17 -3.41 -2.91 7.14
CA THR A 17 -4.26 -2.52 8.27
C THR A 17 -4.36 -1.00 8.40
N ASN A 18 -3.22 -0.30 8.29
CA ASN A 18 -3.20 1.17 8.30
C ASN A 18 -3.95 1.77 7.10
N VAL A 19 -3.87 1.14 5.92
CA VAL A 19 -4.63 1.56 4.74
C VAL A 19 -6.13 1.48 5.01
N GLU A 20 -6.61 0.39 5.62
CA GLU A 20 -8.03 0.23 5.95
C GLU A 20 -8.53 1.38 6.84
N GLU A 21 -7.79 1.74 7.88
CA GLU A 21 -8.13 2.85 8.76
C GLU A 21 -8.17 4.20 8.02
N HIS A 22 -7.20 4.46 7.14
CA HIS A 22 -7.18 5.66 6.32
C HIS A 22 -8.36 5.71 5.33
N LEU A 23 -8.73 4.59 4.72
CA LEU A 23 -9.88 4.51 3.82
C LEU A 23 -11.18 4.85 4.57
N LEU A 24 -11.38 4.31 5.77
CA LEU A 24 -12.53 4.66 6.62
C LEU A 24 -12.55 6.14 7.00
N SER A 25 -11.39 6.77 7.18
CA SER A 25 -11.28 8.22 7.39
C SER A 25 -11.69 9.00 6.13
N LEU A 26 -11.23 8.57 4.95
CA LEU A 26 -11.57 9.19 3.66
C LEU A 26 -13.06 9.06 3.32
N GLU A 27 -13.73 7.98 3.73
CA GLU A 27 -15.20 7.88 3.60
C GLU A 27 -15.92 9.05 4.27
N ARG A 28 -15.40 9.54 5.40
CA ARG A 28 -15.97 10.67 6.14
C ARG A 28 -15.47 12.02 5.63
N ASN A 29 -14.23 12.07 5.15
CA ASN A 29 -13.58 13.28 4.67
C ASN A 29 -12.81 13.03 3.35
N PRO A 30 -13.51 12.92 2.21
CA PRO A 30 -12.88 12.51 0.94
C PRO A 30 -11.89 13.54 0.37
N GLY A 31 -11.93 14.79 0.84
CA GLY A 31 -10.99 15.84 0.43
C GLY A 31 -9.70 15.89 1.25
N ASP A 32 -9.49 14.95 2.18
CA ASP A 32 -8.27 14.92 2.98
C ASP A 32 -7.07 14.39 2.18
N LEU A 33 -6.40 15.32 1.50
CA LEU A 33 -5.20 15.04 0.73
C LEU A 33 -4.07 14.41 1.56
N ASN A 34 -4.00 14.66 2.88
CA ASN A 34 -2.97 14.04 3.71
C ASN A 34 -3.23 12.54 3.87
N THR A 35 -4.50 12.18 4.08
CA THR A 35 -4.93 10.79 4.21
C THR A 35 -4.84 10.05 2.86
N LEU A 36 -5.22 10.68 1.75
CA LEU A 36 -4.99 10.15 0.39
C LEU A 36 -3.51 9.84 0.15
N ASN A 37 -2.63 10.80 0.45
CA ASN A 37 -1.18 10.61 0.33
C ASN A 37 -0.63 9.53 1.28
N ALA A 38 -1.24 9.33 2.45
CA ALA A 38 -0.86 8.25 3.36
C ALA A 38 -1.16 6.88 2.75
N VAL A 39 -2.35 6.71 2.14
CA VAL A 39 -2.72 5.47 1.43
C VAL A 39 -1.76 5.21 0.27
N PHE A 40 -1.49 6.22 -0.57
CA PHE A 40 -0.54 6.12 -1.67
C PHE A 40 0.83 5.62 -1.20
N ARG A 41 1.39 6.22 -0.13
CA ARG A 41 2.70 5.83 0.42
C ARG A 41 2.72 4.39 0.93
N SER A 42 1.65 3.91 1.56
CA SER A 42 1.58 2.51 1.99
C SER A 42 1.68 1.54 0.82
N PHE A 43 0.94 1.79 -0.27
CA PHE A 43 1.04 0.96 -1.48
C PHE A 43 2.41 1.09 -2.16
N HIS A 44 3.02 2.28 -2.14
CA HIS A 44 4.37 2.48 -2.65
C HIS A 44 5.41 1.62 -1.92
N THR A 45 5.34 1.56 -0.59
CA THR A 45 6.22 0.72 0.22
C THR A 45 5.99 -0.77 -0.05
N ILE A 46 4.73 -1.22 -0.09
CA ILE A 46 4.38 -2.62 -0.40
C ILE A 46 4.90 -3.01 -1.79
N LYS A 47 4.75 -2.14 -2.80
CA LYS A 47 5.30 -2.34 -4.15
C LYS A 47 6.81 -2.52 -4.12
N GLY A 48 7.52 -1.66 -3.39
CA GLY A 48 8.98 -1.73 -3.24
C GLY A 48 9.43 -3.07 -2.65
N GLY A 49 8.80 -3.49 -1.56
CA GLY A 49 9.05 -4.80 -0.93
C GLY A 49 8.73 -5.98 -1.86
N ALA A 50 7.59 -5.92 -2.57
CA ALA A 50 7.20 -6.94 -3.54
C ALA A 50 8.18 -7.04 -4.71
N GLY A 51 8.71 -5.90 -5.19
CA GLY A 51 9.75 -5.85 -6.21
C GLY A 51 11.04 -6.51 -5.74
N PHE A 52 11.46 -6.21 -4.51
CA PHE A 52 12.63 -6.83 -3.88
C PHE A 52 12.46 -8.35 -3.68
N MET A 53 11.25 -8.81 -3.35
CA MET A 53 10.88 -10.24 -3.23
C MET A 53 10.59 -10.94 -4.57
N ASN A 54 10.69 -10.24 -5.71
CA ASN A 54 10.37 -10.74 -7.05
C ASN A 54 8.93 -11.30 -7.16
N LEU A 55 7.95 -10.55 -6.65
CA LEU A 55 6.52 -10.89 -6.67
C LEU A 55 5.76 -10.02 -7.70
N PRO A 56 5.84 -10.35 -9.02
CA PRO A 56 5.36 -9.46 -10.08
C PRO A 56 3.87 -9.15 -10.01
N ALA A 57 3.03 -10.11 -9.59
CA ALA A 57 1.60 -9.90 -9.44
C ALA A 57 1.29 -8.82 -8.37
N MET A 58 2.02 -8.81 -7.26
CA MET A 58 1.86 -7.80 -6.21
C MET A 58 2.37 -6.43 -6.67
N VAL A 59 3.49 -6.39 -7.39
CA VAL A 59 4.00 -5.15 -8.00
C VAL A 59 2.95 -4.53 -8.93
N SER A 60 2.36 -5.34 -9.82
CA SER A 60 1.31 -4.86 -10.73
C SER A 60 0.07 -4.37 -10.00
N ALA A 61 -0.38 -5.09 -8.96
CA ALA A 61 -1.52 -4.68 -8.15
C ALA A 61 -1.27 -3.33 -7.45
N CYS A 62 -0.13 -3.17 -6.79
CA CYS A 62 0.20 -1.93 -6.08
C CYS A 62 0.35 -0.75 -7.05
N HIS A 63 0.94 -0.97 -8.23
CA HIS A 63 1.08 0.07 -9.24
C HIS A 63 -0.28 0.57 -9.79
N LEU A 64 -1.25 -0.33 -9.99
CA LEU A 64 -2.62 0.06 -10.36
C LEU A 64 -3.28 0.90 -9.27
N THR A 65 -3.07 0.54 -8.00
CA THR A 65 -3.60 1.32 -6.87
C THR A 65 -2.93 2.69 -6.76
N GLU A 66 -1.61 2.78 -6.90
CA GLU A 66 -0.90 4.06 -6.93
C GLU A 66 -1.45 4.99 -8.02
N ASN A 67 -1.67 4.48 -9.24
CA ASN A 67 -2.24 5.27 -10.34
C ASN A 67 -3.67 5.74 -10.05
N LEU A 68 -4.47 4.92 -9.36
CA LEU A 68 -5.81 5.32 -8.94
C LEU A 68 -5.74 6.48 -7.94
N PHE A 69 -4.87 6.39 -6.93
CA PHE A 69 -4.75 7.41 -5.89
C PHE A 69 -4.03 8.68 -6.36
N ASP A 70 -3.13 8.61 -7.33
CA ASP A 70 -2.47 9.77 -7.95
C ASP A 70 -3.46 10.62 -8.78
N ALA A 71 -4.56 10.02 -9.24
CA ALA A 71 -5.61 10.70 -10.00
C ALA A 71 -6.69 11.37 -9.12
N LEU A 72 -6.65 11.18 -7.79
CA LEU A 72 -7.60 11.73 -6.81
C LEU A 72 -7.03 12.98 -6.13
#